data_AF-A0A538P7L5-F1
#
_entry.id   AF-A0A538P7L5-F1
#
_cell.length_a   1.000
_cell.length_b   1.000
_cell.length_c   1.000
_cell.angle_alpha   90.00
_cell.angle_beta   90.00
_cell.angle_gamma   90.00
#
_symmetry.space_group_name_H-M   'P 1'
#
loop_
_entity.id
_entity.type
_entity.pdbx_description
1 polymer ?
#
loop_
_entity_poly.entity_id
_entity_poly.type
_entity_poly.pdbx_seq_one_letter_code
_entity_poly.pdbx_strand_id
1 'polypeptide(L)'
;MIHHRVKPTDRNMIEDLLRPVLHTTWRFYLAVAILGGIVLTGLSTWMYQAYNGLVVTGDNWPVYWGFHETNFVFWIGISHAGTLISAILRICNATWRRPVTRCAEAITAFALMIGGIFPLIHLGRPWLAWWLLPYPSERGIWPNYRSPLAWDFFAINTYLIGSLLFLALPMIPDFAMIRDRSTGLRHKIYGLLSKGWYGAPKQWHRLE
;
A
#
# COMPACT_ATOMS: atom_id res chain seq x y z
N MET A 1 29.09 24.96 -4.88
CA MET A 1 29.07 23.53 -4.48
C MET A 1 28.90 23.48 -2.97
N ILE A 2 27.66 23.64 -2.47
CA ILE A 2 27.39 23.70 -1.03
C ILE A 2 26.90 22.31 -0.61
N HIS A 3 27.81 21.50 -0.08
CA HIS A 3 27.44 20.32 0.69
C HIS A 3 26.68 20.80 1.93
N HIS A 4 25.36 20.55 1.99
CA HIS A 4 24.67 20.50 3.27
C HIS A 4 25.37 19.43 4.12
N ARG A 5 26.31 19.85 4.98
CA ARG A 5 26.92 18.99 5.98
C ARG A 5 25.80 18.57 6.93
N VAL A 6 25.33 17.33 6.74
CA VAL A 6 24.48 16.60 7.70
C VAL A 6 25.12 16.78 9.08
N LYS A 7 24.38 17.33 10.05
CA LYS A 7 24.92 17.53 11.41
C LYS A 7 25.26 16.16 12.02
N PRO A 8 26.25 16.06 12.93
CA PRO A 8 26.62 14.78 13.53
C PRO A 8 25.42 14.04 14.18
N THR A 9 24.48 14.78 14.78
CA THR A 9 23.22 14.25 15.34
C THR A 9 22.32 13.62 14.28
N ASP A 10 22.24 14.23 13.09
CA ASP A 10 21.42 13.72 11.98
C ASP A 10 22.03 12.44 11.41
N ARG A 11 23.38 12.32 11.42
CA ARG A 11 24.07 11.13 10.92
C ARG A 11 23.81 9.90 11.78
N ASN A 12 23.90 10.02 13.10
CA ASN A 12 23.61 8.93 14.03
C ASN A 12 22.16 8.47 13.91
N MET A 13 21.22 9.42 13.82
CA MET A 13 19.80 9.11 13.60
C MET A 13 19.57 8.35 12.28
N ILE A 14 20.24 8.75 11.20
CA ILE A 14 20.11 8.06 9.90
C ILE A 14 20.71 6.65 9.98
N GLU A 15 21.86 6.48 10.64
CA GLU A 15 22.48 5.17 10.82
C GLU A 15 21.58 4.23 11.64
N ASP A 16 20.91 4.73 12.68
CA ASP A 16 19.93 3.97 13.46
C ASP A 16 18.70 3.56 12.63
N LEU A 17 18.16 4.47 11.81
CA LEU A 17 17.02 4.18 10.94
C LEU A 17 17.35 3.17 9.82
N LEU A 18 18.59 3.19 9.32
CA LEU A 18 19.04 2.31 8.23
C LEU A 18 19.54 0.95 8.72
N ARG A 19 19.90 0.82 10.00
CA ARG A 19 20.42 -0.42 10.60
C ARG A 19 19.54 -1.66 10.33
N PRO A 20 18.20 -1.61 10.47
CA PRO A 20 17.34 -2.77 10.19
C PRO A 20 17.27 -3.12 8.69
N VAL A 21 17.44 -2.13 7.81
CA VAL A 21 17.41 -2.31 6.35
C VAL A 21 18.72 -2.93 5.86
N LEU A 22 19.85 -2.54 6.46
CA LEU A 22 21.17 -3.03 6.07
C LEU A 22 21.50 -4.38 6.71
N HIS A 23 21.14 -4.57 7.98
CA HIS A 23 21.45 -5.77 8.76
C HIS A 23 20.19 -6.53 9.17
N THR A 24 19.91 -7.60 8.43
CA THR A 24 18.77 -8.47 8.69
C THR A 24 19.17 -9.61 9.63
N THR A 25 18.40 -9.83 10.70
CA THR A 25 18.64 -10.91 11.68
C THR A 25 17.82 -12.15 11.34
N TRP A 26 18.23 -13.35 11.78
CA TRP A 26 17.47 -14.60 11.58
C TRP A 26 16.02 -14.53 12.08
N ARG A 27 15.76 -13.76 13.16
CA ARG A 27 14.42 -13.51 13.69
C ARG A 27 13.48 -12.84 12.68
N PHE A 28 14.01 -11.95 11.84
CA PHE A 28 13.24 -11.32 10.77
C PHE A 28 12.81 -12.36 9.73
N TYR A 29 13.74 -13.23 9.29
CA TYR A 29 13.41 -14.29 8.35
C TYR A 29 12.41 -15.29 8.92
N LEU A 30 12.50 -15.60 10.23
CA LEU A 30 11.50 -16.42 10.91
C LEU A 30 10.12 -15.75 10.90
N ALA A 31 10.04 -14.46 11.25
CA ALA A 31 8.78 -13.72 11.22
C ALA A 31 8.19 -13.66 9.80
N VAL A 32 9.02 -13.43 8.78
CA VAL A 32 8.62 -13.46 7.37
C VAL A 32 8.10 -14.84 6.97
N ALA A 33 8.75 -15.92 7.41
CA ALA A 33 8.30 -17.28 7.11
C ALA A 33 6.95 -17.58 7.77
N ILE A 34 6.75 -17.19 9.03
CA ILE A 34 5.49 -17.39 9.76
C ILE A 34 4.36 -16.59 9.10
N LEU A 35 4.56 -15.28 8.90
CA LEU A 35 3.55 -14.42 8.28
C LEU A 35 3.27 -14.83 6.82
N GLY A 36 4.32 -15.20 6.08
CA GLY A 36 4.18 -15.76 4.74
C GLY A 36 3.38 -17.06 4.73
N GLY A 37 3.59 -17.93 5.71
CA GLY A 37 2.76 -19.13 5.92
C GLY A 37 1.29 -18.80 6.12
N ILE A 38 0.97 -17.80 6.95
CA ILE A 38 -0.41 -17.34 7.15
C ILE A 38 -1.01 -16.84 5.82
N VAL A 39 -0.28 -16.03 5.05
CA VAL A 39 -0.74 -15.56 3.74
C VAL A 39 -0.98 -16.72 2.78
N LEU A 40 -0.11 -17.73 2.76
CA LEU A 40 -0.27 -18.92 1.92
C LEU A 40 -1.49 -19.76 2.33
N THR A 41 -1.76 -19.89 3.64
CA THR A 41 -3.00 -20.54 4.09
C THR A 41 -4.24 -19.78 3.63
N GLY A 42 -4.25 -18.44 3.72
CA GLY A 42 -5.34 -17.60 3.22
C GLY A 42 -5.54 -17.74 1.70
N LEU A 43 -4.46 -17.77 0.93
CA LEU A 43 -4.52 -18.01 -0.52
C LEU A 43 -5.09 -19.40 -0.83
N SER A 44 -4.68 -20.43 -0.07
CA SER A 44 -5.14 -21.81 -0.25
C SER A 44 -6.62 -21.94 0.06
N THR A 45 -7.10 -21.33 1.15
CA THR A 45 -8.53 -21.29 1.49
C THR A 45 -9.35 -20.53 0.45
N TRP A 46 -8.80 -19.45 -0.11
CA TRP A 46 -9.45 -18.73 -1.19
C TRP A 46 -9.58 -19.56 -2.47
N MET A 47 -8.52 -20.28 -2.87
CA MET A 47 -8.57 -21.18 -4.03
C MET A 47 -9.61 -22.29 -3.83
N TYR A 48 -9.69 -22.84 -2.62
CA TYR A 48 -10.72 -23.81 -2.26
C TYR A 48 -12.13 -23.22 -2.37
N GLN A 49 -12.35 -21.99 -1.90
CA GLN A 49 -13.61 -21.26 -2.07
C GLN A 49 -13.92 -20.99 -3.55
N ALA A 50 -12.94 -20.61 -4.36
CA ALA A 50 -13.13 -20.34 -5.78
C ALA A 50 -13.55 -21.61 -6.57
N TYR A 51 -13.08 -22.78 -6.15
CA TYR A 51 -13.44 -24.06 -6.77
C TYR A 51 -14.81 -24.59 -6.30
N ASN A 52 -15.06 -24.58 -5.00
CA ASN A 52 -16.29 -25.14 -4.41
C ASN A 52 -17.47 -24.14 -4.35
N GLY A 53 -17.22 -22.88 -4.71
CA GLY A 53 -18.19 -21.81 -4.68
C GLY A 53 -18.32 -21.13 -3.32
N LEU A 54 -19.11 -20.05 -3.28
CA LEU A 54 -19.31 -19.23 -2.09
C LEU A 54 -20.05 -19.94 -0.96
N VAL A 55 -20.67 -21.10 -1.19
CA VAL A 55 -21.38 -21.85 -0.13
C VAL A 55 -20.46 -22.21 1.04
N VAL A 56 -19.16 -22.38 0.78
CA VAL A 56 -18.15 -22.67 1.81
C VAL A 56 -18.01 -21.54 2.84
N THR A 57 -18.34 -20.30 2.48
CA THR A 57 -18.23 -19.14 3.39
C THR A 57 -19.30 -19.14 4.47
N GLY A 58 -20.35 -19.96 4.32
CA GLY A 58 -21.49 -20.02 5.22
C GLY A 58 -22.53 -18.92 4.97
N ASP A 59 -22.34 -18.09 3.94
CA ASP A 59 -23.32 -17.09 3.52
C ASP A 59 -24.55 -17.81 2.95
N ASN A 60 -25.71 -17.59 3.58
CA ASN A 60 -26.97 -18.23 3.25
C ASN A 60 -28.08 -17.19 3.18
N TRP A 61 -29.14 -17.47 2.42
CA TRP A 61 -30.33 -16.64 2.51
C TRP A 61 -30.86 -16.62 3.95
N PRO A 62 -31.15 -15.44 4.54
CA PRO A 62 -31.27 -14.11 3.90
C PRO A 62 -30.02 -13.22 3.96
N VAL A 63 -28.94 -13.64 4.62
CA VAL A 63 -27.72 -12.84 4.82
C VAL A 63 -26.63 -13.30 3.86
N TYR A 64 -26.51 -12.58 2.74
CA TYR A 64 -25.52 -12.88 1.70
C TYR A 64 -24.14 -12.26 1.95
N TRP A 65 -24.05 -11.31 2.90
CA TRP A 65 -22.86 -10.52 3.18
C TRP A 65 -22.42 -10.79 4.62
N GLY A 66 -21.54 -11.77 4.80
CA GLY A 66 -20.97 -12.11 6.10
C GLY A 66 -19.55 -11.54 6.29
N PHE A 67 -18.59 -12.45 6.44
CA PHE A 67 -17.23 -12.11 6.83
C PHE A 67 -16.47 -11.28 5.79
N HIS A 68 -16.70 -11.50 4.49
CA HIS A 68 -15.96 -10.80 3.44
C HIS A 68 -16.25 -9.30 3.45
N GLU A 69 -17.53 -8.92 3.46
CA GLU A 69 -17.93 -7.51 3.50
C GLU A 69 -17.58 -6.83 4.82
N THR A 70 -17.71 -7.55 5.94
CA THR A 70 -17.33 -7.01 7.25
C THR A 70 -15.83 -6.70 7.30
N ASN A 71 -14.98 -7.62 6.80
CA ASN A 71 -13.54 -7.40 6.73
C ASN A 71 -13.17 -6.32 5.70
N PHE A 72 -13.86 -6.27 4.56
CA PHE A 72 -13.69 -5.21 3.57
C PHE A 72 -13.85 -3.83 4.21
N VAL A 73 -14.98 -3.56 4.84
CA VAL A 73 -15.26 -2.26 5.49
C VAL A 73 -14.28 -2.00 6.64
N PHE A 74 -13.90 -3.02 7.41
CA PHE A 74 -12.91 -2.90 8.47
C PHE A 74 -11.55 -2.42 7.95
N TRP A 75 -11.02 -3.04 6.90
CA TRP A 75 -9.73 -2.68 6.31
C TRP A 75 -9.75 -1.30 5.64
N ILE A 76 -10.85 -0.97 4.94
CA ILE A 76 -11.06 0.39 4.42
C ILE A 76 -11.10 1.41 5.57
N GLY A 77 -11.77 1.10 6.68
CA GLY A 77 -11.79 1.93 7.88
C GLY A 77 -10.40 2.21 8.46
N ILE A 78 -9.55 1.17 8.56
CA ILE A 78 -8.15 1.34 8.98
C ILE A 78 -7.39 2.27 8.03
N SER A 79 -7.60 2.14 6.73
CA SER A 79 -6.90 2.97 5.75
C SER A 79 -7.21 4.46 5.88
N HIS A 80 -8.46 4.81 6.21
CA HIS A 80 -8.86 6.20 6.41
C HIS A 80 -8.11 6.86 7.56
N ALA A 81 -7.89 6.14 8.67
CA ALA A 81 -7.15 6.66 9.82
C ALA A 81 -5.72 7.07 9.44
N GLY A 82 -5.02 6.28 8.62
CA GLY A 82 -3.67 6.61 8.19
C GLY A 82 -3.62 7.81 7.25
N THR A 83 -4.60 7.96 6.34
CA THR A 83 -4.69 9.19 5.51
C THR A 83 -5.08 10.43 6.27
N LEU A 84 -5.91 10.31 7.31
CA LEU A 84 -6.24 11.41 8.21
C LEU A 84 -4.96 11.96 8.85
N ILE A 85 -4.13 11.06 9.38
CA ILE A 85 -2.86 11.39 10.02
C ILE A 85 -1.88 12.01 9.00
N SER A 86 -1.81 11.49 7.77
CA SER A 86 -0.82 11.97 6.80
C SER A 86 -1.20 13.29 6.13
N ALA A 87 -2.48 13.47 5.76
CA ALA A 87 -2.97 14.64 5.04
C ALA A 87 -3.45 15.77 5.98
N ILE A 88 -4.30 15.46 6.96
CA ILE A 88 -4.89 16.51 7.81
C ILE A 88 -3.84 17.11 8.74
N LEU A 89 -3.01 16.30 9.38
CA LEU A 89 -1.94 16.84 10.23
C LEU A 89 -0.91 17.65 9.42
N ARG A 90 -0.74 17.35 8.12
CA ARG A 90 0.05 18.19 7.21
C ARG A 90 -0.61 19.55 7.01
N ILE A 91 -1.91 19.60 6.75
CA ILE A 91 -2.67 20.85 6.58
C ILE A 91 -2.68 21.67 7.87
N CYS A 92 -2.84 21.03 9.03
CA CYS A 92 -2.80 21.68 10.34
C CYS A 92 -1.39 22.09 10.81
N ASN A 93 -0.35 21.90 9.98
CA ASN A 93 1.04 22.20 10.32
C ASN A 93 1.52 21.58 11.65
N ALA A 94 1.00 20.41 12.01
CA ALA A 94 1.38 19.73 13.25
C ALA A 94 2.77 19.11 13.12
N THR A 95 3.79 19.70 13.76
CA THR A 95 5.20 19.31 13.60
C THR A 95 5.54 17.94 14.20
N TRP A 96 4.77 17.48 15.18
CA TRP A 96 4.96 16.18 15.85
C TRP A 96 4.67 14.96 14.95
N ARG A 97 3.99 15.17 13.82
CA ARG A 97 3.59 14.07 12.91
C ARG A 97 4.77 13.43 12.17
N ARG A 98 5.92 14.12 12.05
CA ARG A 98 7.06 13.73 11.20
C ARG A 98 7.50 12.26 11.36
N PRO A 99 7.71 11.71 12.58
CA PRO A 99 8.09 10.31 12.75
C PRO A 99 6.97 9.31 12.42
N VAL A 100 5.70 9.68 12.62
CA VAL A 100 4.56 8.77 12.47
C VAL A 100 4.02 8.75 11.04
N THR A 101 4.17 9.86 10.31
CA THR A 101 3.57 10.05 8.97
C THR A 101 3.93 8.91 8.02
N ARG A 102 5.19 8.45 8.02
CA ARG A 102 5.65 7.37 7.13
C ARG A 102 5.02 6.02 7.44
N CYS A 103 4.95 5.69 8.73
CA CYS A 103 4.31 4.46 9.17
C CYS A 103 2.81 4.52 8.87
N ALA A 104 2.16 5.67 9.09
CA ALA A 104 0.74 5.86 8.78
C ALA A 104 0.45 5.71 7.27
N GLU A 105 1.24 6.34 6.40
CA GLU A 105 1.11 6.21 4.93
C GLU A 105 1.29 4.76 4.47
N ALA A 106 2.26 4.04 5.05
CA ALA A 106 2.48 2.63 4.74
C ALA A 106 1.31 1.75 5.20
N ILE A 107 0.81 1.95 6.43
CA ILE A 107 -0.35 1.21 6.97
C ILE A 107 -1.57 1.45 6.07
N THR A 108 -1.82 2.69 5.65
CA THR A 108 -2.90 3.01 4.70
C THR A 108 -2.77 2.19 3.41
N ALA A 109 -1.60 2.20 2.78
CA ALA A 109 -1.39 1.51 1.51
C ALA A 109 -1.60 0.00 1.66
N PHE A 110 -1.06 -0.62 2.71
CA PHE A 110 -1.25 -2.04 2.97
C PHE A 110 -2.70 -2.39 3.31
N ALA A 111 -3.36 -1.60 4.15
CA ALA A 111 -4.77 -1.78 4.49
C ALA A 111 -5.67 -1.66 3.25
N LEU A 112 -5.39 -0.71 2.35
CA LEU A 112 -6.11 -0.57 1.07
C LEU A 112 -5.88 -1.75 0.13
N MET A 113 -4.65 -2.25 0.03
CA MET A 113 -4.38 -3.42 -0.80
C MET A 113 -5.13 -4.64 -0.29
N ILE A 114 -5.15 -4.87 1.03
CA ILE A 114 -5.89 -5.97 1.65
C ILE A 114 -7.41 -5.75 1.46
N GLY A 115 -7.91 -4.56 1.78
CA GLY A 115 -9.32 -4.18 1.62
C GLY A 115 -9.81 -4.34 0.18
N GLY A 116 -9.04 -3.85 -0.80
CA GLY A 116 -9.39 -3.92 -2.22
C GLY A 116 -9.41 -5.33 -2.81
N ILE A 117 -8.80 -6.32 -2.15
CA ILE A 117 -8.87 -7.72 -2.56
C ILE A 117 -10.22 -8.35 -2.16
N PHE A 118 -10.85 -7.93 -1.05
CA PHE A 118 -12.09 -8.55 -0.57
C PHE A 118 -13.27 -8.44 -1.57
N PRO A 119 -13.52 -7.29 -2.23
CA PRO A 119 -14.52 -7.19 -3.29
C PRO A 119 -14.30 -8.16 -4.45
N LEU A 120 -13.05 -8.55 -4.72
CA LEU A 120 -12.74 -9.54 -5.77
C LEU A 120 -12.97 -10.96 -5.28
N ILE A 121 -12.59 -11.26 -4.03
CA ILE A 121 -12.73 -12.58 -3.42
C ILE A 121 -14.20 -12.94 -3.18
N HIS A 122 -15.05 -11.98 -2.81
CA HIS A 122 -16.46 -12.24 -2.52
C HIS A 122 -17.26 -12.62 -3.79
N LEU A 123 -16.77 -12.29 -4.99
CA LEU A 123 -17.48 -12.56 -6.22
C LEU A 123 -17.63 -14.07 -6.44
N GLY A 124 -18.82 -14.51 -6.81
CA GLY A 124 -19.03 -15.91 -7.21
C GLY A 124 -18.29 -16.29 -8.50
N ARG A 125 -17.91 -15.28 -9.30
CA ARG A 125 -17.13 -15.44 -10.53
C ARG A 125 -16.05 -14.35 -10.61
N PRO A 126 -14.95 -14.49 -9.84
CA PRO A 126 -13.92 -13.45 -9.74
C PRO A 126 -13.24 -13.16 -11.09
N TRP A 127 -13.17 -14.14 -11.99
CA TRP A 127 -12.62 -13.98 -13.35
C TRP A 127 -13.44 -13.05 -14.25
N LEU A 128 -14.65 -12.64 -13.85
CA LEU A 128 -15.45 -11.64 -14.57
C LEU A 128 -15.30 -10.23 -13.98
N ALA A 129 -14.44 -10.01 -12.98
CA ALA A 129 -14.28 -8.70 -12.35
C ALA A 129 -13.88 -7.59 -13.33
N TRP A 130 -13.23 -7.92 -14.46
CA TRP A 130 -12.87 -6.95 -15.51
C TRP A 130 -14.08 -6.30 -16.18
N TRP A 131 -15.30 -6.85 -16.06
CA TRP A 131 -16.53 -6.20 -16.53
C TRP A 131 -16.91 -4.95 -15.73
N LEU A 132 -16.28 -4.71 -14.57
CA LEU A 132 -16.44 -3.47 -13.80
C LEU A 132 -15.67 -2.30 -14.44
N LEU A 133 -14.66 -2.59 -15.27
CA LEU A 133 -13.88 -1.56 -15.95
C LEU A 133 -14.69 -0.96 -17.11
N PRO A 134 -14.72 0.38 -17.24
CA PRO A 134 -15.39 1.04 -18.35
C PRO A 134 -14.46 1.00 -19.57
N TYR A 135 -14.49 -0.11 -20.30
CA TYR A 135 -13.73 -0.27 -21.54
C TYR A 135 -14.68 -0.52 -22.72
N PRO A 136 -14.33 -0.06 -23.94
CA PRO A 136 -15.17 -0.29 -25.11
C PRO A 136 -15.13 -1.78 -25.46
N SER A 137 -16.25 -2.47 -25.20
CA SER A 137 -16.42 -3.87 -25.59
C SER A 137 -17.06 -3.95 -26.98
N GLU A 138 -16.72 -4.99 -27.74
CA GLU A 138 -17.35 -5.29 -29.04
C GLU A 138 -18.88 -5.42 -28.93
N ARG A 139 -19.38 -5.73 -27.73
CA ARG A 139 -20.79 -5.91 -27.41
C ARG A 139 -21.50 -4.59 -27.06
N GLY A 140 -20.78 -3.48 -26.93
CA GLY A 140 -21.35 -2.18 -26.56
C GLY A 140 -21.93 -2.12 -25.15
N ILE A 141 -21.57 -3.06 -24.28
CA ILE A 141 -22.08 -3.17 -22.90
C ILE A 141 -21.17 -2.37 -21.97
N TRP A 142 -21.80 -1.62 -21.06
CA TRP A 142 -21.13 -0.78 -20.06
C TRP A 142 -21.57 -1.15 -18.63
N PRO A 143 -20.72 -0.85 -17.63
CA PRO A 143 -21.10 -0.98 -16.23
C PRO A 143 -22.31 -0.09 -15.88
N ASN A 144 -23.13 -0.53 -14.93
CA ASN A 144 -24.20 0.30 -14.39
C ASN A 144 -23.64 1.32 -13.39
N TYR A 145 -23.48 2.57 -13.83
CA TYR A 145 -22.97 3.67 -13.01
C TYR A 145 -23.91 4.13 -11.89
N ARG A 146 -25.12 3.58 -11.75
CA ARG A 146 -26.00 3.84 -10.59
C ARG A 146 -25.76 2.88 -9.43
N SER A 147 -24.96 1.83 -9.64
CA SER A 147 -24.66 0.84 -8.61
C SER A 147 -23.60 1.36 -7.63
N PRO A 148 -23.87 1.37 -6.31
CA PRO A 148 -22.86 1.69 -5.31
C PRO A 148 -21.62 0.82 -5.40
N LEU A 149 -21.76 -0.47 -5.75
CA LEU A 149 -20.61 -1.38 -5.93
C LEU A 149 -19.68 -0.94 -7.07
N ALA A 150 -20.23 -0.32 -8.12
CA ALA A 150 -19.41 0.26 -9.18
C ALA A 150 -18.66 1.50 -8.68
N TRP A 151 -19.29 2.33 -7.84
CA TRP A 151 -18.63 3.48 -7.21
C TRP A 151 -17.50 3.05 -6.30
N ASP A 152 -17.71 2.00 -5.50
CA ASP A 152 -16.69 1.44 -4.62
C ASP A 152 -15.46 0.99 -5.42
N PHE A 153 -15.68 0.32 -6.55
CA PHE A 153 -14.58 -0.07 -7.44
C PHE A 153 -13.74 1.13 -7.89
N PHE A 154 -14.36 2.23 -8.33
CA PHE A 154 -13.62 3.43 -8.73
C PHE A 154 -12.98 4.16 -7.55
N ALA A 155 -13.70 4.28 -6.42
CA ALA A 155 -13.24 4.93 -5.21
C ALA A 155 -12.00 4.23 -4.65
N ILE A 156 -12.02 2.90 -4.53
CA ILE A 156 -10.88 2.12 -4.02
C ILE A 156 -9.69 2.25 -4.96
N ASN A 157 -9.88 2.12 -6.28
CA ASN A 157 -8.78 2.21 -7.24
C ASN A 157 -8.13 3.60 -7.24
N THR A 158 -8.92 4.66 -7.29
CA THR A 158 -8.41 6.04 -7.22
C THR A 158 -7.74 6.32 -5.88
N TYR A 159 -8.30 5.81 -4.78
CA TYR A 159 -7.75 5.97 -3.45
C TYR A 159 -6.43 5.19 -3.27
N LEU A 160 -6.33 3.98 -3.80
CA LEU A 160 -5.11 3.18 -3.80
C LEU A 160 -4.02 3.85 -4.62
N ILE A 161 -4.32 4.31 -5.84
CA ILE A 161 -3.37 5.03 -6.69
C ILE A 161 -2.88 6.30 -5.98
N GLY A 162 -3.81 7.10 -5.43
CA GLY A 162 -3.48 8.32 -4.69
C GLY A 162 -2.59 8.04 -3.48
N SER A 163 -2.94 7.02 -2.69
CA SER A 163 -2.16 6.62 -1.51
C SER A 163 -0.78 6.08 -1.86
N LEU A 164 -0.67 5.28 -2.92
CA LEU A 164 0.62 4.77 -3.41
C LEU A 164 1.50 5.91 -3.92
N LEU A 165 0.95 6.87 -4.63
CA LEU A 165 1.68 8.07 -5.06
C LEU A 165 2.14 8.90 -3.87
N PHE A 166 1.26 9.09 -2.88
CA PHE A 166 1.55 9.86 -1.67
C PHE A 166 2.63 9.20 -0.80
N LEU A 167 2.68 7.86 -0.78
CA LEU A 167 3.76 7.10 -0.14
C LEU A 167 5.05 7.12 -0.98
N ALA A 168 4.95 6.92 -2.30
CA ALA A 168 6.10 6.78 -3.18
C ALA A 168 6.87 8.09 -3.36
N LEU A 169 6.19 9.23 -3.47
CA LEU A 169 6.84 10.53 -3.75
C LEU A 169 7.86 10.91 -2.68
N PRO A 170 7.52 10.94 -1.38
CA PRO A 170 8.49 11.34 -0.40
C PRO A 170 9.45 10.18 -0.06
N MET A 171 9.21 8.93 -0.45
CA MET A 171 10.22 7.85 -0.34
C MET A 171 11.40 8.00 -1.33
N ILE A 172 11.27 8.80 -2.40
CA ILE A 172 12.35 9.04 -3.38
C ILE A 172 13.67 9.49 -2.73
N PRO A 173 13.71 10.54 -1.87
CA PRO A 173 14.93 10.93 -1.16
C PRO A 173 15.45 9.83 -0.22
N ASP A 174 14.55 9.07 0.42
CA ASP A 174 14.93 7.99 1.33
C ASP A 174 15.66 6.85 0.56
N PHE A 175 15.19 6.51 -0.65
CA PHE A 175 15.87 5.55 -1.53
C PHE A 175 17.25 6.06 -1.97
N ALA A 176 17.40 7.36 -2.24
CA ALA A 176 18.71 7.94 -2.55
C ALA A 176 19.69 7.80 -1.38
N MET A 177 19.21 8.00 -0.15
CA MET A 177 20.03 7.83 1.06
C MET A 177 20.49 6.40 1.30
N ILE A 178 19.67 5.40 0.91
CA ILE A 178 20.03 3.98 0.96
C ILE A 178 20.99 3.62 -0.18
N ARG A 179 20.77 4.14 -1.39
CA ARG A 179 21.67 3.97 -2.54
C ARG A 179 23.09 4.40 -2.19
N ASP A 180 23.26 5.58 -1.61
CA ASP A 180 24.57 6.16 -1.32
C ASP A 180 25.34 5.39 -0.23
N ARG A 181 24.66 4.53 0.55
CA ARG A 181 25.24 3.70 1.61
C ARG A 181 25.25 2.20 1.30
N SER A 182 24.75 1.79 0.14
CA SER A 182 24.69 0.38 -0.27
C SER A 182 25.67 0.10 -1.40
N THR A 183 26.16 -1.14 -1.45
CA THR A 183 27.09 -1.62 -2.49
C THR A 183 26.48 -2.79 -3.27
N GLY A 184 27.00 -3.04 -4.48
CA GLY A 184 26.58 -4.18 -5.32
C GLY A 184 25.18 -4.05 -5.92
N LEU A 185 24.38 -5.12 -5.83
CA LEU A 185 23.03 -5.19 -6.42
C LEU A 185 22.02 -4.24 -5.73
N ARG A 186 22.13 -4.06 -4.41
CA ARG A 186 21.28 -3.14 -3.65
C ARG A 186 21.43 -1.70 -4.18
N HIS A 187 22.66 -1.28 -4.46
CA HIS A 187 22.94 0.02 -5.04
C HIS A 187 22.23 0.25 -6.39
N LYS A 188 22.23 -0.76 -7.27
CA LYS A 188 21.54 -0.66 -8.58
C LYS A 188 20.03 -0.55 -8.43
N ILE A 189 19.42 -1.35 -7.55
CA ILE A 189 17.98 -1.35 -7.29
C ILE A 189 17.54 -0.01 -6.70
N TYR A 190 18.19 0.45 -5.63
CA TYR A 190 17.89 1.75 -5.02
C TYR A 190 18.28 2.92 -5.92
N GLY A 191 19.28 2.74 -6.79
CA GLY A 191 19.62 3.66 -7.88
C GLY A 191 18.43 3.91 -8.80
N LEU A 192 17.81 2.85 -9.29
CA LEU A 192 16.62 2.94 -10.15
C LEU A 192 15.43 3.56 -9.39
N LEU A 193 15.17 3.13 -8.16
CA LEU A 193 14.06 3.63 -7.33
C LEU A 193 14.22 5.11 -6.95
N SER A 194 15.46 5.59 -6.80
CA SER A 194 15.75 6.99 -6.48
C SER A 194 15.48 7.96 -7.63
N LYS A 195 15.15 7.47 -8.85
CA LYS A 195 14.86 8.28 -10.05
C LYS A 195 15.87 9.41 -10.30
N GLY A 196 17.15 9.16 -9.99
CA GLY A 196 18.21 10.15 -10.13
C GLY A 196 18.12 11.32 -9.15
N TRP A 197 17.62 11.11 -7.93
CA TRP A 197 17.63 12.14 -6.90
C TRP A 197 19.06 12.43 -6.40
N TYR A 198 19.42 13.72 -6.36
CA TYR A 198 20.73 14.23 -5.91
C TYR A 198 20.61 15.38 -4.90
N GLY A 199 19.39 15.72 -4.46
CA GLY A 199 19.12 16.68 -3.39
C GLY A 199 19.30 18.14 -3.80
N ALA A 200 19.14 18.49 -5.08
CA ALA A 200 19.23 19.88 -5.51
C ALA A 200 18.08 20.74 -4.92
N PRO A 201 18.30 22.04 -4.64
CA PRO A 201 17.24 22.93 -4.10
C PRO A 201 15.97 22.96 -4.96
N LYS A 202 16.12 22.86 -6.30
CA LYS A 202 14.99 22.77 -7.24
C LYS A 202 14.18 21.48 -7.09
N GLN A 203 14.80 20.38 -6.65
CA GLN A 203 14.10 19.10 -6.42
C GLN A 203 13.31 19.17 -5.12
N TRP A 204 13.89 19.75 -4.07
CA TRP A 204 13.19 19.99 -2.80
C TRP A 204 11.98 20.89 -2.95
N HIS A 205 12.12 22.00 -3.68
CA HIS A 205 11.03 22.93 -3.92
C HIS A 205 9.86 22.33 -4.74
N ARG A 206 10.11 21.28 -5.54
CA ARG A 206 9.04 20.57 -6.28
C ARG A 206 8.36 19.48 -5.45
N LEU A 207 8.97 19.06 -4.35
CA LEU A 207 8.49 17.98 -3.50
C LEU A 207 7.67 18.52 -2.31
N GLU A 208 7.94 19.76 -1.88
CA GLU A 208 7.17 20.50 -0.87
C GLU A 208 5.87 21.09 -1.43
#